data_AF-A0A521IIX9-F1
#
_entry.id   AF-A0A521IIX9-F1
#
_cell.length_a   1.000
_cell.length_b   1.000
_cell.length_c   1.000
_cell.angle_alpha   90.00
_cell.angle_beta   90.00
_cell.angle_gamma   90.00
#
_symmetry.space_group_name_H-M   'P 1'
#
loop_
_entity.id
_entity.type
_entity.pdbx_description
1 polymer ?
#
loop_
_entity_poly.entity_id
_entity_poly.type
_entity_poly.pdbx_seq_one_letter_code
_entity_poly.pdbx_strand_id
1 'polypeptide(L)' 'MDFSHPSVARTVNRLRVLNLIAREGAISRAEIARVLDLSKPSTSEIVALLL' A
#
# COMPACT_ATOMS: atom_id res chain seq x y z
N MET A 1 4.78 18.60 8.05
CA MET A 1 4.73 17.14 8.21
C MET A 1 6.04 16.60 7.63
N ASP A 2 6.83 15.89 8.41
CA ASP A 2 8.08 15.31 7.90
C ASP A 2 7.76 14.02 7.14
N PHE A 3 7.72 14.13 5.81
CA PHE A 3 7.43 13.00 4.92
C PHE A 3 8.58 11.98 4.86
N SER A 4 9.75 12.32 5.40
CA SER A 4 10.88 11.39 5.50
C SER A 4 10.77 10.45 6.69
N HIS A 5 9.86 10.73 7.65
CA HIS A 5 9.67 9.87 8.80
C HIS A 5 8.99 8.54 8.40
N PRO A 6 9.55 7.37 8.77
CA PRO A 6 9.04 6.07 8.33
C PRO A 6 7.56 5.79 8.67
N SER A 7 7.06 6.36 9.77
CA SER A 7 5.65 6.24 10.16
C SER A 7 4.70 6.98 9.20
N VAL A 8 5.12 8.14 8.69
CA VAL A 8 4.36 8.92 7.71
C VAL A 8 4.36 8.19 6.36
N ALA A 9 5.51 7.70 5.92
CA ALA A 9 5.62 6.90 4.69
C ALA A 9 4.73 5.64 4.73
N ARG A 10 4.69 4.93 5.86
CA ARG A 10 3.77 3.79 6.05
C ARG A 10 2.30 4.21 5.95
N THR A 11 1.94 5.31 6.60
CA THR A 11 0.56 5.83 6.57
C THR A 11 0.12 6.18 5.15
N VAL A 12 0.98 6.88 4.41
CA VAL A 12 0.74 7.24 3.00
C VAL A 12 0.59 5.98 2.15
N ASN A 13 1.48 5.01 2.26
CA ASN A 13 1.39 3.78 1.48
C ASN A 13 0.12 2.97 1.80
N ARG A 14 -0.32 2.95 3.06
CA ARG A 14 -1.60 2.33 3.45
C ARG A 14 -2.79 2.96 2.73
N LEU A 15 -2.84 4.29 2.70
CA LEU A 15 -3.89 5.03 2.02
C LEU A 15 -3.84 4.84 0.49
N ARG A 16 -2.64 4.79 -0.09
CA ARG A 16 -2.45 4.49 -1.53
C ARG A 16 -2.97 3.11 -1.90
N VAL A 17 -2.67 2.09 -1.08
CA VAL A 17 -3.18 0.72 -1.28
C VAL A 17 -4.70 0.68 -1.15
N LEU A 18 -5.26 1.28 -0.09
CA LEU A 18 -6.71 1.33 0.12
C LEU A 18 -7.43 1.99 -1.07
N ASN A 19 -6.93 3.13 -1.54
CA ASN A 19 -7.49 3.82 -2.70
C ASN A 19 -7.39 3.01 -3.99
N LEU A 20 -6.30 2.27 -4.19
CA LEU A 20 -6.15 1.41 -5.37
C LEU A 20 -7.17 0.27 -5.34
N ILE A 21 -7.34 -0.40 -4.20
CA ILE A 21 -8.35 -1.46 -4.03
C ILE A 21 -9.77 -0.92 -4.24
N ALA A 22 -10.08 0.25 -3.67
CA ALA A 22 -11.39 0.87 -3.83
C ALA A 22 -11.71 1.24 -5.29
N ARG A 23 -10.70 1.55 -6.10
CA ARG A 23 -10.85 1.93 -7.52
C ARG A 23 -10.92 0.73 -8.46
N GLU A 24 -10.02 -0.24 -8.29
CA GLU A 24 -9.88 -1.38 -9.20
C GLU A 24 -10.71 -2.60 -8.79
N GLY A 25 -11.22 -2.62 -7.54
CA GLY A 25 -11.93 -3.76 -6.99
C GLY A 25 -10.99 -4.93 -6.69
N ALA A 26 -11.21 -6.07 -7.35
CA ALA A 26 -10.40 -7.27 -7.15
C ALA A 26 -9.03 -7.12 -7.84
N ILE A 27 -8.00 -6.82 -7.05
CA ILE A 27 -6.61 -6.69 -7.51
C ILE A 27 -5.68 -7.59 -6.71
N SER A 28 -4.70 -8.22 -7.38
CA SER A 28 -3.75 -9.12 -6.70
C SER A 28 -2.70 -8.34 -5.91
N ARG A 29 -2.14 -8.94 -4.86
CA ARG A 29 -1.03 -8.33 -4.09
C ARG A 29 0.20 -8.03 -4.96
N ALA A 30 0.48 -8.89 -5.94
CA ALA A 30 1.59 -8.69 -6.88
C ALA A 30 1.36 -7.46 -7.75
N GLU A 31 0.11 -7.24 -8.17
CA GLU A 31 -0.26 -6.09 -8.99
C GLU A 31 -0.24 -4.78 -8.19
N ILE A 32 -0.69 -4.80 -6.93
CA ILE A 32 -0.55 -3.66 -6.01
C ILE A 32 0.92 -3.24 -5.87
N ALA A 33 1.82 -4.21 -5.65
CA ALA A 33 3.25 -3.96 -5.53
C ALA A 33 3.83 -3.31 -6.80
N ARG A 34 3.42 -3.81 -7.97
CA ARG A 34 3.85 -3.29 -9.28
C ARG A 34 3.34 -1.88 -9.55
N VAL A 35 2.05 -1.61 -9.28
CA VAL A 35 1.41 -0.32 -9.59
C VAL A 35 1.89 0.79 -8.65
N LEU A 36 2.09 0.49 -7.37
CA LEU A 36 2.47 1.48 -6.36
C LEU A 36 3.98 1.60 -6.15
N ASP A 37 4.77 0.78 -6.86
CA ASP A 37 6.22 0.63 -6.68
C ASP A 37 6.59 0.34 -5.22
N LEU A 38 5.89 -0.65 -4.64
CA LEU A 38 6.09 -1.10 -3.27
C LEU A 38 6.81 -2.44 -3.25
N SER A 39 7.65 -2.65 -2.23
CA SER A 39 8.25 -3.96 -2.02
C SER A 39 7.18 -5.02 -1.74
N LYS A 40 7.43 -6.26 -2.18
CA LYS A 40 6.51 -7.40 -1.93
C LYS A 40 6.23 -7.61 -0.42
N PRO A 41 7.23 -7.49 0.49
CA PRO A 41 6.98 -7.55 1.93
C PRO A 41 6.07 -6.41 2.42
N SER A 42 6.38 -5.16 2.05
CA SER A 42 5.58 -4.00 2.49
C SER A 42 4.14 -4.07 1.99
N THR A 43 3.95 -4.54 0.75
CA THR A 43 2.62 -4.76 0.19
C THR A 43 1.85 -5.81 0.98
N SER A 44 2.50 -6.92 1.34
CA SER A 44 1.88 -7.99 2.14
C SER A 44 1.50 -7.52 3.54
N GLU A 45 2.40 -6.78 4.22
CA GLU A 45 2.13 -6.18 5.53
C GLU A 45 0.95 -5.21 5.47
N ILE A 46 0.94 -4.30 4.49
CA ILE A 46 -0.11 -3.29 4.35
C ILE A 46 -1.46 -3.96 4.07
N VAL A 47 -1.52 -4.91 3.12
CA VAL A 47 -2.76 -5.61 2.78
C VAL A 47 -3.27 -6.43 3.97
N ALA A 48 -2.39 -7.03 4.76
CA ALA A 48 -2.78 -7.77 5.96
C ALA A 48 -3.37 -6.87 7.06
N LEU A 49 -3.05 -5.58 7.09
CA LEU A 49 -3.63 -4.60 8.03
C LEU A 49 -5.00 -4.06 7.58
N LEU A 50 -5.43 -4.36 6.36
CA LEU A 50 -6.70 -3.91 5.79
C LEU A 50 -7.79 -5.00 5.80
N LEU A 51 -7.43 -6.23 6.16
CA LEU A 51 -8.31 -7.40 6.31
C LEU A 51 -8.44 -7.76 7.79
#